data_AF-A0A533BC80-F1
#
_entry.id   AF-A0A533BC80-F1
#
_cell.length_a   1.000
_cell.length_b   1.000
_cell.length_c   1.000
_cell.angle_alpha   90.00
_cell.angle_beta   90.00
_cell.angle_gamma   90.00
#
_symmetry.space_group_name_H-M   'P 1'
#
loop_
_entity.id
_entity.type
_entity.pdbx_description
1 polymer ?
#
loop_
_entity_poly.entity_id
_entity_poly.type
_entity_poly.pdbx_seq_one_letter_code
_entity_poly.pdbx_strand_id
1 'polypeptide(L)'
;MSFLNLLPQISIPPMEAIGVDDPTVARRFADRLKSRLTEMQKELEDDEQLEVVTFLPSGAAVTVDAVEYQSPALLTLKGQEQASGKACAILVHQSSLQIVVSVEKIPIGQAPKVMVFEIE
;
A
#
# COMPACT_ATOMS: atom_id res chain seq x y z
N MET A 1 50.17 8.31 6.10
CA MET A 1 49.38 8.87 7.21
C MET A 1 48.01 9.24 6.63
N SER A 2 46.99 8.41 6.86
CA SER A 2 45.68 8.55 6.21
C SER A 2 44.81 9.54 6.99
N PHE A 3 44.41 10.64 6.35
CA PHE A 3 43.43 11.59 6.87
C PHE A 3 42.03 11.13 6.46
N LEU A 4 41.47 10.16 7.17
CA LEU A 4 40.03 9.95 7.16
C LEU A 4 39.44 10.91 8.21
N ASN A 5 39.18 12.14 7.75
CA ASN A 5 38.38 13.11 8.47
C ASN A 5 37.04 12.47 8.82
N LEU A 6 36.87 12.21 10.11
CA LEU A 6 35.63 11.79 10.73
C LEU A 6 34.56 12.83 10.40
N LEU A 7 33.62 12.44 9.53
CA LEU A 7 32.37 13.17 9.40
C LEU A 7 31.74 13.26 10.80
N PRO A 8 31.10 14.39 11.15
CA PRO A 8 30.40 14.48 12.42
C PRO A 8 29.39 13.34 12.48
N GLN A 9 29.55 12.46 13.47
CA GLN A 9 28.53 11.48 13.80
C GLN A 9 27.27 12.27 14.17
N ILE A 10 26.36 12.42 13.22
CA ILE A 10 25.02 12.89 13.50
C ILE A 10 24.36 11.73 14.24
N SER A 11 24.45 11.75 15.56
CA SER A 11 23.65 10.90 16.42
C SER A 11 22.21 11.35 16.24
N ILE A 12 21.49 10.71 15.33
CA ILE A 12 20.04 10.84 15.27
C ILE A 12 19.56 10.25 16.61
N PRO A 13 18.98 11.07 17.52
CA PRO A 13 18.42 10.52 18.73
C PRO A 13 17.41 9.45 18.31
N PRO A 14 17.40 8.26 18.96
CA PRO A 14 16.37 7.28 18.68
C PRO A 14 15.04 8.00 18.84
N MET A 15 14.24 8.06 17.78
CA MET A 15 12.84 8.41 17.93
C MET A 15 12.30 7.38 18.91
N GLU A 16 11.97 7.83 20.12
CA GLU A 16 11.11 7.03 20.99
C GLU A 16 9.92 6.67 20.13
N ALA A 17 9.67 5.37 19.95
CA ALA A 17 8.44 4.92 19.35
C ALA A 17 7.34 5.45 20.26
N ILE A 18 6.75 6.59 19.88
CA ILE A 18 5.47 7.02 20.44
C ILE A 18 4.59 5.83 20.12
N GLY A 19 4.32 5.04 21.15
CA GLY A 19 3.54 3.82 21.03
C GLY A 19 2.31 4.16 20.22
N VAL A 20 2.02 3.35 19.21
CA VAL A 20 0.69 3.41 18.63
C VAL A 20 -0.22 2.93 19.77
N ASP A 21 -0.72 3.87 20.58
CA ASP A 21 -1.51 3.59 21.79
C ASP A 21 -2.80 2.82 21.45
N ASP A 22 -3.17 2.78 20.17
CA ASP A 22 -4.27 2.01 19.65
C ASP A 22 -3.77 0.85 18.75
N PRO A 23 -3.86 -0.42 19.20
CA PRO A 23 -3.42 -1.57 18.43
C PRO A 23 -4.23 -1.79 17.14
N THR A 24 -5.28 -1.00 16.90
CA THR A 24 -6.22 -1.18 15.78
C THR A 24 -6.06 -0.15 14.67
N VAL A 25 -5.05 0.74 14.72
CA VAL A 25 -4.93 1.84 13.74
C VAL A 25 -4.80 1.34 12.30
N ALA A 26 -3.88 0.41 12.02
CA ALA A 26 -3.72 -0.16 10.68
C ALA A 26 -4.97 -0.94 10.24
N ARG A 27 -5.64 -1.65 11.17
CA ARG A 27 -6.91 -2.33 10.91
C ARG A 27 -8.00 -1.36 10.50
N ARG A 28 -8.23 -0.30 11.28
CA ARG A 28 -9.22 0.75 10.98
C ARG A 28 -8.92 1.46 9.67
N PHE A 29 -7.63 1.68 9.38
CA PHE A 29 -7.22 2.23 8.09
C PHE A 29 -7.63 1.29 6.95
N ALA A 30 -7.32 0.00 7.05
CA ALA A 30 -7.65 -0.99 6.02
C ALA A 30 -9.17 -1.13 5.85
N ASP A 31 -9.95 -1.11 6.94
CA ASP A 31 -11.42 -1.13 6.89
C ASP A 31 -11.99 0.11 6.18
N ARG A 32 -11.44 1.30 6.46
CA ARG A 32 -11.84 2.55 5.78
C ARG A 32 -11.49 2.51 4.30
N LEU A 33 -10.30 2.04 3.96
CA LEU A 33 -9.85 1.88 2.57
C LEU A 33 -10.79 0.92 1.82
N LYS A 34 -11.10 -0.24 2.41
CA LYS A 34 -12.04 -1.23 1.86
C LYS A 34 -13.41 -0.62 1.61
N SER A 35 -13.94 0.10 2.59
CA SER A 35 -15.24 0.74 2.50
C SER A 35 -15.27 1.77 1.37
N ARG A 36 -14.23 2.61 1.29
CA ARG A 36 -14.13 3.65 0.26
C ARG A 36 -14.01 3.09 -1.15
N LEU A 37 -13.19 2.05 -1.35
CA LEU A 37 -13.08 1.40 -2.66
C LEU A 37 -14.37 0.68 -3.06
N THR A 38 -15.07 0.09 -2.08
CA THR A 38 -16.37 -0.55 -2.33
C THR A 38 -17.43 0.47 -2.73
N GLU A 39 -17.43 1.67 -2.13
CA GLU A 39 -18.30 2.77 -2.54
C GLU A 39 -17.97 3.24 -3.96
N MET A 40 -16.69 3.51 -4.26
CA MET A 40 -16.25 3.92 -5.59
C MET A 40 -16.65 2.90 -6.66
N GLN A 41 -16.48 1.61 -6.40
CA GLN A 41 -16.82 0.55 -7.36
C GLN A 41 -18.32 0.46 -7.65
N LYS A 42 -19.19 0.87 -6.72
CA LYS A 42 -20.65 0.91 -6.94
C LYS A 42 -21.10 2.07 -7.82
N GLU A 43 -20.26 3.08 -7.99
CA GLU A 43 -20.55 4.25 -8.84
C GLU A 43 -20.12 4.04 -10.30
N LEU A 44 -19.41 2.94 -10.60
CA LEU A 44 -18.90 2.62 -11.93
C LEU A 44 -19.94 1.93 -12.82
N GLU A 45 -19.74 2.01 -14.13
CA GLU A 45 -20.52 1.24 -15.12
C GLU A 45 -20.23 -0.27 -15.03
N ASP A 46 -21.14 -1.11 -15.55
CA ASP A 46 -21.02 -2.58 -15.51
C ASP A 46 -19.77 -3.11 -16.23
N ASP A 47 -19.19 -2.35 -17.15
CA ASP A 47 -17.98 -2.66 -17.90
C ASP A 47 -16.72 -1.95 -17.37
N GLU A 48 -16.81 -1.34 -16.18
CA GLU A 48 -15.72 -0.60 -15.53
C GLU A 48 -15.29 -1.22 -14.19
N GLN A 49 -14.01 -1.09 -13.88
CA GLN A 49 -13.44 -1.52 -12.61
C GLN A 49 -12.38 -0.55 -12.10
N LEU A 50 -12.16 -0.60 -10.79
CA LEU A 50 -11.07 0.14 -10.16
C LEU A 50 -9.73 -0.57 -10.35
N GLU A 51 -8.72 0.18 -10.79
CA GLU A 51 -7.32 -0.21 -10.64
C GLU A 51 -6.71 0.56 -9.46
N VAL A 52 -6.19 -0.19 -8.48
CA VAL A 52 -5.54 0.37 -7.29
C VAL A 52 -4.03 0.29 -7.47
N VAL A 53 -3.35 1.44 -7.37
CA VAL A 53 -1.91 1.55 -7.65
C VAL A 53 -1.20 2.23 -6.49
N THR A 54 0.00 1.75 -6.16
CA THR A 54 0.93 2.45 -5.26
C THR A 54 2.28 2.63 -5.94
N PHE A 55 3.06 3.61 -5.48
CA PHE A 55 4.38 3.90 -6.02
C PHE A 55 5.45 3.57 -4.99
N LEU A 56 6.42 2.76 -5.40
CA LEU A 56 7.62 2.51 -4.62
C LEU A 56 8.48 3.79 -4.57
N PRO A 57 9.38 3.92 -3.57
CA PRO A 57 10.34 5.04 -3.53
C PRO A 57 11.22 5.15 -4.80
N SER A 58 11.38 4.06 -5.54
CA SER A 58 12.05 4.03 -6.84
C SER A 58 11.25 4.70 -7.97
N GLY A 59 9.99 5.07 -7.72
CA GLY A 59 9.03 5.55 -8.72
C GLY A 59 8.32 4.43 -9.48
N ALA A 60 8.61 3.16 -9.19
CA ALA A 60 7.94 2.04 -9.83
C ALA A 60 6.47 1.93 -9.37
N ALA A 61 5.57 1.84 -10.33
CA ALA A 61 4.14 1.63 -10.09
C ALA A 61 3.85 0.15 -9.83
N VAL A 62 3.05 -0.10 -8.80
CA VAL A 62 2.61 -1.44 -8.39
C VAL A 62 1.09 -1.45 -8.36
N THR A 63 0.49 -2.30 -9.19
CA THR A 63 -0.94 -2.62 -9.08
C THR A 63 -1.14 -3.47 -7.84
N VAL A 64 -2.04 -3.05 -6.95
CA VAL A 64 -2.29 -3.69 -5.65
C VAL A 64 -3.50 -4.61 -5.76
N ASP A 65 -3.29 -5.89 -5.50
CA ASP A 65 -4.31 -6.94 -5.56
C ASP A 65 -4.87 -7.28 -4.17
N ALA A 66 -4.04 -7.16 -3.12
CA ALA A 66 -4.46 -7.45 -1.76
C ALA A 66 -3.79 -6.57 -0.71
N VAL A 67 -4.51 -6.36 0.39
CA VAL A 67 -4.06 -5.66 1.60
C VAL A 67 -4.20 -6.59 2.80
N GLU A 68 -3.10 -6.83 3.50
CA GLU A 68 -3.05 -7.74 4.65
C GLU A 68 -2.62 -6.99 5.90
N TYR A 69 -3.31 -7.25 7.01
CA TYR A 69 -2.91 -6.72 8.31
C TYR A 69 -1.71 -7.48 8.86
N GLN A 70 -0.70 -6.75 9.37
CA GLN A 70 0.50 -7.36 9.96
C GLN A 70 0.65 -7.04 11.45
N SER A 71 0.52 -5.77 11.80
CA SER A 71 0.68 -5.29 13.17
C SER A 71 -0.03 -3.95 13.34
N PRO A 72 -0.15 -3.40 14.57
CA PRO A 72 -0.91 -2.19 14.86
C PRO A 72 -0.73 -1.00 13.90
N ALA A 73 0.45 -0.89 13.29
CA ALA A 73 0.81 0.20 12.41
C ALA A 73 1.16 -0.24 10.98
N LEU A 74 1.25 -1.55 10.72
CA LEU A 74 1.82 -2.10 9.49
C LEU A 74 0.79 -2.91 8.70
N LEU A 75 0.87 -2.76 7.38
CA LEU A 75 0.12 -3.53 6.39
C LEU A 75 1.11 -4.11 5.36
N THR A 76 0.74 -5.23 4.76
CA THR A 76 1.40 -5.73 3.55
C THR A 76 0.49 -5.50 2.36
N LEU A 77 1.04 -4.91 1.29
CA LEU A 77 0.39 -4.82 -0.01
C LEU A 77 0.96 -5.91 -0.90
N LYS A 78 0.11 -6.77 -1.44
CA LYS A 78 0.49 -7.74 -2.46
C LYS A 78 -0.01 -7.26 -3.81
N GLY A 79 0.81 -7.46 -4.83
CA GLY A 79 0.51 -6.91 -6.15
C GLY A 79 1.55 -7.28 -7.19
N GLN A 80 1.55 -6.53 -8.29
CA GLN A 80 2.49 -6.70 -9.38
C GLN A 80 3.08 -5.37 -9.81
N GLU A 81 4.38 -5.33 -10.05
CA GLU A 81 5.02 -4.19 -10.70
C GLU A 81 4.49 -4.04 -12.13
N GLN A 82 3.92 -2.88 -12.48
CA GLN A 82 3.33 -2.67 -13.80
C GLN A 82 4.36 -2.78 -14.94
N ALA A 83 5.61 -2.37 -14.69
CA ALA A 83 6.66 -2.38 -15.71
C ALA A 83 7.18 -3.79 -16.04
N SER A 84 7.17 -4.70 -15.06
CA SER A 84 7.81 -6.02 -15.19
C SER A 84 6.82 -7.18 -15.12
N GLY A 85 5.59 -6.94 -14.67
CA GLY A 85 4.60 -7.98 -14.35
C GLY A 85 5.00 -8.88 -13.19
N LYS A 86 6.08 -8.56 -12.47
CA LYS A 86 6.57 -9.39 -11.36
C LYS A 86 5.72 -9.17 -10.13
N ALA A 87 5.30 -10.27 -9.52
CA ALA A 87 4.66 -10.23 -8.22
C ALA A 87 5.60 -9.65 -7.15
N CYS A 88 5.06 -8.81 -6.28
CA CYS A 88 5.77 -8.19 -5.18
C CYS A 88 4.89 -8.10 -3.93
N ALA A 89 5.54 -8.03 -2.77
CA ALA A 89 4.90 -7.75 -1.49
C ALA A 89 5.63 -6.57 -0.82
N ILE A 90 4.87 -5.57 -0.39
CA ILE A 90 5.40 -4.31 0.16
C ILE A 90 4.89 -4.17 1.58
N LEU A 91 5.82 -4.14 2.54
CA LEU A 91 5.49 -3.79 3.93
C LEU A 91 5.43 -2.27 4.07
N VAL A 92 4.29 -1.74 4.50
CA VAL A 92 4.06 -0.29 4.60
C VAL A 92 3.53 0.08 5.98
N HIS A 93 3.95 1.24 6.48
CA HIS A 93 3.31 1.87 7.61
C HIS A 93 2.04 2.59 7.16
N GLN A 94 0.94 2.45 7.91
CA GLN A 94 -0.37 2.97 7.50
C GLN A 94 -0.35 4.48 7.21
N SER A 95 0.45 5.27 7.94
CA SER A 95 0.52 6.73 7.75
C SER A 95 1.36 7.16 6.54
N SER A 96 2.08 6.24 5.92
CA SER A 96 2.95 6.50 4.76
C SER A 96 2.36 5.97 3.46
N LEU A 97 1.24 5.26 3.53
CA LEU A 97 0.64 4.64 2.37
C LEU A 97 -0.04 5.69 1.48
N GLN A 98 0.45 5.80 0.24
CA GLN A 98 -0.19 6.54 -0.83
C GLN A 98 -0.76 5.55 -1.84
N ILE A 99 -2.07 5.70 -2.10
CA ILE A 99 -2.81 4.90 -3.07
C ILE A 99 -3.39 5.85 -4.10
N VAL A 100 -3.21 5.50 -5.37
CA VAL A 100 -3.91 6.08 -6.51
C VAL A 100 -4.95 5.08 -6.96
N VAL A 101 -6.15 5.56 -7.24
CA VAL A 101 -7.23 4.75 -7.80
C VAL A 101 -7.53 5.30 -9.18
N SER A 102 -7.54 4.44 -10.18
CA SER A 102 -7.95 4.77 -11.54
C SER A 102 -9.10 3.87 -11.99
N VAL A 103 -9.79 4.26 -13.06
CA VAL A 103 -10.88 3.47 -13.65
C VAL A 103 -10.37 2.87 -14.94
N GLU A 104 -10.55 1.56 -15.11
CA GLU A 104 -10.24 0.85 -16.34
C GLU A 104 -11.45 0.06 -16.84
N LYS A 105 -11.51 -0.21 -18.15
CA LYS A 105 -12.54 -1.07 -18.74
C LYS A 105 -12.20 -2.53 -18.47
N ILE A 106 -13.21 -3.33 -18.15
CA ILE A 106 -13.08 -4.77 -17.95
C ILE A 106 -12.83 -5.42 -19.32
N PRO A 107 -11.72 -6.16 -19.52
CA PRO A 107 -11.48 -6.85 -20.78
C PRO A 107 -12.55 -7.90 -21.06
N ILE A 108 -12.98 -8.00 -22.32
CA ILE A 108 -14.01 -8.95 -22.75
C ILE A 108 -13.62 -10.38 -22.35
N GLY A 109 -14.50 -11.05 -21.60
CA GLY A 109 -14.29 -12.42 -21.14
C GLY A 109 -13.46 -12.56 -19.85
N GLN A 110 -13.09 -11.44 -19.21
CA GLN A 110 -12.47 -11.46 -17.89
C GLN A 110 -13.49 -11.11 -16.80
N ALA A 111 -13.27 -11.68 -15.61
CA ALA A 111 -14.00 -11.28 -14.42
C ALA A 111 -13.44 -9.95 -13.88
N PRO A 112 -14.26 -9.13 -13.20
CA PRO A 112 -13.78 -7.94 -12.52
C PRO A 112 -12.70 -8.29 -11.48
N LYS A 113 -11.68 -7.45 -11.38
CA LYS A 113 -10.67 -7.50 -10.32
C LYS A 113 -11.32 -7.06 -9.03
N VAL A 114 -11.20 -7.89 -7.99
CA VAL A 114 -11.66 -7.55 -6.65
C VAL A 114 -10.44 -7.50 -5.75
N MET A 115 -10.16 -6.32 -5.18
CA MET A 115 -9.08 -6.19 -4.23
C MET A 115 -9.43 -6.93 -2.94
N VAL A 116 -8.52 -7.81 -2.51
CA VAL A 116 -8.73 -8.66 -1.33
C VAL A 116 -8.23 -7.93 -0.08
N PHE A 117 -9.00 -8.03 1.00
CA PHE A 117 -8.60 -7.51 2.31
C PHE A 117 -8.57 -8.65 3.31
N GLU A 118 -7.38 -9.04 3.74
CA GLU A 118 -7.16 -10.08 4.76
C GLU A 118 -6.88 -9.39 6.10
N ILE A 119 -7.95 -9.22 6.87
CA ILE A 119 -7.96 -8.51 8.15
C ILE A 119 -8.62 -9.46 9.16
N GLU A 120 -7.84 -10.28 9.86
CA GLU A 120 -8.33 -11.13 10.96
C GLU A 120 -8.68 -10.28 12.21
#